data_AF-A0AA40F6L5-F1
#
_entry.id   AF-A0AA40F6L5-F1
#
_cell.length_a   1.000
_cell.length_b   1.000
_cell.length_c   1.000
_cell.angle_alpha   90.00
_cell.angle_beta   90.00
_cell.angle_gamma   90.00
#
_symmetry.space_group_name_H-M   'P 1'
#
loop_
_entity.id
_entity.type
_entity.pdbx_description
1 polymer ?
#
loop_
_entity_poly.entity_id
_entity_poly.type
_entity_poly.pdbx_seq_one_letter_code
_entity_poly.pdbx_strand_id
1 'polypeptide(L)'
;MTAPTPFKIHLTPENTGLLNIKQTSEAAKTVSDLLQQDLESHHVFFNPSHFHNHIPHHLLTLYSTGAPPRSLRTAHTTNASYQRPALPPHSPSPSSYPSSYLGNESYYPDFLRFFQHQISSSSPAAVLSEYLFARTPQAEALLVRMFSGFLHPLIQLLYGVEFNQPAIVAEALAQAAVHSDRGLGDFLLGAEKEAEAGGEGGGETMGELYDAVRGDGKLRGAARWGDGDKVREGVLGRAGAEMVKVAGRVRVGVGEGELEGRTAEMFDGAVGVAAAAALTSVRGGRGAKFDFFLIHHVNAAPIFLALNKLEWIPRATKARLLEWKMRMDLLQYAARGCPELDLERVRVYQPKCVEVGRGVKPIDIISRLHDFPDDGHAIKLGRAALICQEACRTYEGTPVTDRFMIKGEDMWERVLGLIVDSVEAPGPNWVRSAGFDEAWKDIPDA
;
A
#
# COMPACT_ATOMS: atom_id res chain seq x y z
N MET A 1 6.38 -8.38 31.33
CA MET A 1 5.67 -7.67 30.26
C MET A 1 5.02 -8.72 29.37
N THR A 2 3.74 -8.61 29.05
CA THR A 2 3.04 -9.53 28.16
C THR A 2 3.54 -9.31 26.73
N ALA A 3 4.19 -10.31 26.13
CA ALA A 3 4.61 -10.23 24.72
C ALA A 3 3.39 -10.33 23.78
N PRO A 4 3.43 -9.72 22.58
CA PRO A 4 2.38 -9.92 21.59
C PRO A 4 2.34 -11.38 21.15
N THR A 5 1.14 -11.90 20.90
CA THR A 5 0.90 -13.28 20.45
C THR A 5 -0.05 -13.26 19.25
N PRO A 6 -0.32 -14.41 18.60
CA PRO A 6 -1.33 -14.47 17.54
C PRO A 6 -2.75 -14.13 18.00
N PHE A 7 -2.99 -14.09 19.31
CA PHE A 7 -4.30 -13.80 19.90
C PHE A 7 -4.32 -12.49 20.70
N LYS A 8 -3.15 -11.88 20.94
CA LYS A 8 -3.01 -10.70 21.78
C LYS A 8 -2.14 -9.65 21.11
N ILE A 9 -2.74 -8.49 20.85
CA ILE A 9 -2.03 -7.30 20.37
C ILE A 9 -1.43 -6.56 21.57
N HIS A 10 -0.18 -6.15 21.43
CA HIS A 10 0.54 -5.41 22.47
C HIS A 10 1.63 -4.52 21.87
N LEU A 11 1.50 -3.21 22.08
CA LEU A 11 2.45 -2.19 21.66
C LEU A 11 3.11 -1.54 22.89
N THR A 12 4.41 -1.30 22.81
CA THR A 12 5.17 -0.49 23.78
C THR A 12 5.51 0.88 23.20
N PRO A 13 5.84 1.90 24.03
CA PRO A 13 6.29 3.23 23.60
C PRO A 13 7.42 3.26 22.55
N GLU A 14 8.19 2.18 22.44
CA GLU A 14 9.31 2.00 21.51
C GLU A 14 8.91 1.26 20.22
N ASN A 15 7.74 0.61 20.17
CA ASN A 15 7.26 -0.11 18.99
C ASN A 15 6.62 0.85 17.97
N THR A 16 7.39 1.79 17.43
CA THR A 16 6.84 2.94 16.67
C THR A 16 7.11 2.86 15.17
N GLY A 17 7.42 1.67 14.67
CA GLY A 17 7.58 1.38 13.25
C GLY A 17 8.78 2.08 12.61
N LEU A 18 8.70 2.31 11.30
CA LEU A 18 9.76 2.81 10.43
C LEU A 18 10.17 4.25 10.75
N LEU A 19 9.26 5.08 11.28
CA LEU A 19 9.55 6.47 11.64
C LEU A 19 10.27 6.62 12.99
N ASN A 20 10.25 5.59 13.85
CA ASN A 20 10.90 5.61 15.17
C ASN A 20 10.53 6.81 16.08
N ILE A 21 9.34 7.40 15.89
CA ILE A 21 8.85 8.52 16.72
C ILE A 21 8.36 7.95 18.04
N LYS A 22 9.09 8.21 19.13
CA LYS A 22 8.75 7.71 20.48
C LYS A 22 7.34 8.11 20.91
N GLN A 23 6.65 7.18 21.58
CA GLN A 23 5.28 7.37 22.06
C GLN A 23 5.19 7.40 23.57
N THR A 24 4.00 7.71 24.10
CA THR A 24 3.72 7.62 25.54
C THR A 24 3.18 6.24 25.90
N SER A 25 3.35 5.83 27.17
CA SER A 25 2.74 4.60 27.69
C SER A 25 1.21 4.61 27.58
N GLU A 26 0.59 5.78 27.70
CA GLU A 26 -0.87 5.93 27.52
C GLU A 26 -1.28 5.67 26.07
N ALA A 27 -0.54 6.22 25.09
CA ALA A 27 -0.81 5.98 23.67
C ALA A 27 -0.62 4.51 23.31
N ALA A 28 0.48 3.89 23.77
CA ALA A 28 0.77 2.46 23.56
C ALA A 28 -0.34 1.56 24.14
N LYS A 29 -0.79 1.83 25.37
CA LYS A 29 -1.91 1.12 25.97
C LYS A 29 -3.21 1.32 25.18
N THR A 30 -3.50 2.57 24.81
CA THR A 30 -4.72 2.93 24.07
C THR A 30 -4.78 2.21 22.72
N VAL A 31 -3.72 2.26 21.93
CA VAL A 31 -3.70 1.57 20.62
C VAL A 31 -3.79 0.05 20.78
N SER A 32 -3.12 -0.53 21.80
CA SER A 32 -3.20 -1.96 22.08
C SER A 32 -4.64 -2.40 22.40
N ASP A 33 -5.34 -1.65 23.25
CA ASP A 33 -6.70 -1.98 23.67
C ASP A 33 -7.69 -1.86 22.50
N LEU A 34 -7.58 -0.78 21.70
CA LEU A 34 -8.48 -0.55 20.56
C LEU A 34 -8.27 -1.57 19.43
N LEU A 35 -7.01 -1.94 19.15
CA LEU A 35 -6.71 -2.98 18.17
C LEU A 35 -7.18 -4.36 18.64
N GLN A 36 -7.02 -4.66 19.93
CA GLN A 36 -7.54 -5.91 20.49
C GLN A 36 -9.06 -5.98 20.38
N GLN A 37 -9.75 -4.87 20.67
CA GLN A 37 -11.19 -4.78 20.50
C GLN A 37 -11.58 -5.07 19.05
N ASP A 38 -10.92 -4.44 18.09
CA ASP A 38 -11.18 -4.65 16.66
C ASP A 38 -11.03 -6.11 16.22
N LEU A 39 -9.93 -6.76 16.60
CA LEU A 39 -9.66 -8.18 16.33
C LEU A 39 -10.77 -9.10 16.87
N GLU A 40 -11.36 -8.76 18.01
CA GLU A 40 -12.39 -9.55 18.68
C GLU A 40 -13.81 -9.26 18.16
N SER A 41 -14.08 -8.03 17.72
CA SER A 41 -15.44 -7.58 17.43
C SER A 41 -15.76 -7.42 15.95
N HIS A 42 -14.77 -7.31 15.06
CA HIS A 42 -15.03 -6.95 13.66
C HIS A 42 -14.51 -7.98 12.65
N HIS A 43 -15.22 -8.03 11.52
CA HIS A 43 -14.77 -8.75 10.34
C HIS A 43 -13.71 -7.92 9.59
N VAL A 44 -12.91 -8.58 8.76
CA VAL A 44 -11.90 -7.91 7.91
C VAL A 44 -12.49 -7.06 6.77
N PHE A 45 -13.80 -7.17 6.57
CA PHE A 45 -14.57 -6.38 5.60
C PHE A 45 -15.69 -5.68 6.35
N PHE A 46 -15.97 -4.41 6.05
CA PHE A 46 -17.05 -3.66 6.69
C PHE A 46 -18.38 -3.74 5.93
N ASN A 47 -18.40 -4.29 4.71
CA ASN A 47 -19.64 -4.47 3.95
C ASN A 47 -19.62 -5.73 3.05
N PRO A 48 -20.76 -6.12 2.45
CA PRO A 48 -20.84 -7.25 1.50
C PRO A 48 -20.15 -6.99 0.14
N SER A 49 -19.74 -5.75 -0.14
CA SER A 49 -18.95 -5.40 -1.32
C SER A 49 -17.45 -5.65 -1.13
N HIS A 50 -17.06 -6.28 -0.01
CA HIS A 50 -15.68 -6.57 0.38
C HIS A 50 -14.80 -5.32 0.55
N PHE A 51 -15.37 -4.20 1.03
CA PHE A 51 -14.56 -3.06 1.46
C PHE A 51 -13.93 -3.36 2.82
N HIS A 52 -12.67 -2.99 2.99
CA HIS A 52 -11.79 -3.48 4.04
C HIS A 52 -11.94 -2.74 5.37
N ASN A 53 -11.88 -3.47 6.47
CA ASN A 53 -11.75 -2.86 7.79
C ASN A 53 -10.41 -2.11 7.86
N HIS A 54 -10.47 -0.81 8.10
CA HIS A 54 -9.32 0.07 8.07
C HIS A 54 -8.70 0.37 9.44
N ILE A 55 -9.33 -0.09 10.52
CA ILE A 55 -8.94 0.22 11.90
C ILE A 55 -7.47 -0.12 12.19
N PRO A 56 -6.94 -1.33 11.85
CA PRO A 56 -5.59 -1.70 12.24
C PRO A 56 -4.52 -0.76 11.70
N HIS A 57 -4.56 -0.51 10.40
CA HIS A 57 -3.59 0.34 9.74
C HIS A 57 -3.85 1.84 9.95
N HIS A 58 -5.08 2.27 10.25
CA HIS A 58 -5.34 3.66 10.65
C HIS A 58 -4.72 3.95 12.03
N LEU A 59 -5.01 3.11 13.03
CA LEU A 59 -4.53 3.33 14.39
C LEU A 59 -3.01 3.21 14.50
N LEU A 60 -2.39 2.22 13.84
CA LEU A 60 -0.93 2.07 13.87
C LEU A 60 -0.22 3.19 13.11
N THR A 61 -0.85 3.74 12.07
CA THR A 61 -0.35 4.95 11.39
C THR A 61 -0.33 6.14 12.34
N LEU A 62 -1.49 6.47 12.94
CA LEU A 62 -1.61 7.56 13.92
C LEU A 62 -0.61 7.40 15.06
N TYR A 63 -0.48 6.18 15.58
CA TYR A 63 0.47 5.86 16.64
C TYR A 63 1.92 6.13 16.21
N SER A 64 2.33 5.68 15.01
CA SER A 64 3.70 5.93 14.53
C SER A 64 4.00 7.37 14.13
N THR A 65 2.99 8.22 13.94
CA THR A 65 3.17 9.63 13.54
C THR A 65 3.08 10.61 14.70
N GLY A 66 2.95 10.16 15.96
CA GLY A 66 2.88 11.11 17.09
C GLY A 66 1.47 11.40 17.59
N ALA A 67 0.42 10.77 17.06
CA ALA A 67 -0.94 11.15 17.40
C ALA A 67 -1.26 10.87 18.89
N PRO A 68 -1.91 11.81 19.59
CA PRO A 68 -2.25 11.63 21.00
C PRO A 68 -3.35 10.56 21.19
N PRO A 69 -3.50 9.99 22.40
CA PRO A 69 -4.54 9.01 22.72
C PRO A 69 -5.97 9.41 22.33
N ARG A 70 -6.28 10.72 22.37
CA ARG A 70 -7.57 11.26 21.93
C ARG A 70 -7.85 10.97 20.45
N SER A 71 -6.86 11.17 19.58
CA SER A 71 -6.99 10.99 18.13
C SER A 71 -7.17 9.51 17.80
N LEU A 72 -6.42 8.62 18.49
CA LEU A 72 -6.61 7.17 18.40
C LEU A 72 -8.04 6.73 18.76
N ARG A 73 -8.59 7.25 19.86
CA ARG A 73 -9.97 6.96 20.29
C ARG A 73 -11.01 7.48 19.30
N THR A 74 -10.83 8.69 18.78
CA THR A 74 -11.73 9.30 17.79
C THR A 74 -11.73 8.50 16.48
N ALA A 75 -10.54 8.14 15.99
CA ALA A 75 -10.37 7.35 14.77
C ALA A 75 -11.04 5.98 14.89
N HIS A 76 -10.81 5.26 16.00
CA HIS A 76 -11.47 3.99 16.27
C HIS A 76 -12.99 4.14 16.34
N THR A 77 -13.50 5.10 17.14
CA THR A 77 -14.95 5.31 17.30
C THR A 77 -15.63 5.56 15.95
N THR A 78 -15.01 6.39 15.11
CA THR A 78 -15.54 6.70 13.77
C THR A 78 -15.55 5.47 12.88
N ASN A 79 -14.42 4.76 12.80
CA ASN A 79 -14.28 3.60 11.91
C ASN A 79 -15.08 2.38 12.38
N ALA A 80 -15.21 2.17 13.69
CA ALA A 80 -15.95 1.05 14.27
C ALA A 80 -17.47 1.16 14.03
N SER A 81 -17.98 2.37 13.78
CA SER A 81 -19.43 2.63 13.68
C SER A 81 -20.14 1.91 12.51
N TYR A 82 -19.38 1.45 11.50
CA TYR A 82 -19.92 0.81 10.30
C TYR A 82 -19.32 -0.57 10.00
N GLN A 83 -18.53 -1.13 10.91
CA GLN A 83 -17.90 -2.44 10.70
C GLN A 83 -18.92 -3.58 10.74
N ARG A 84 -18.65 -4.65 9.98
CA ARG A 84 -19.37 -5.92 10.16
C ARG A 84 -18.87 -6.60 11.44
N PRO A 85 -19.75 -7.30 12.17
CA PRO A 85 -19.33 -8.06 13.34
C PRO A 85 -18.40 -9.21 12.95
N ALA A 86 -17.47 -9.54 13.84
CA ALA A 86 -16.71 -10.79 13.76
C ALA A 86 -17.65 -11.99 13.75
N LEU A 87 -17.27 -13.03 13.03
CA LEU A 87 -18.01 -14.29 12.95
C LEU A 87 -17.24 -15.39 13.69
N PRO A 88 -17.93 -16.34 14.35
CA PRO A 88 -17.25 -17.50 14.91
C PRO A 88 -16.68 -18.38 13.78
N PRO A 89 -15.52 -19.03 13.98
CA PRO A 89 -15.02 -20.00 13.02
C PRO A 89 -15.96 -21.21 12.96
N HIS A 90 -16.12 -21.81 11.78
CA HIS A 90 -16.93 -23.02 11.60
C HIS A 90 -16.32 -24.22 12.33
N SER A 91 -14.99 -24.27 12.41
CA SER A 91 -14.26 -25.21 13.26
C SER A 91 -13.45 -24.47 14.34
N PRO A 92 -13.55 -24.86 15.62
CA PRO A 92 -12.76 -24.22 16.69
C PRO A 92 -11.26 -24.48 16.57
N SER A 93 -10.86 -25.53 15.85
CA SER A 93 -9.45 -25.87 15.59
C SER A 93 -9.30 -26.47 14.19
N PRO A 94 -9.21 -25.63 13.14
CA PRO A 94 -8.90 -26.10 11.80
C PRO A 94 -7.47 -26.65 11.80
N SER A 95 -7.33 -27.97 11.70
CA SER A 95 -6.04 -28.68 11.72
C SER A 95 -5.35 -28.72 10.35
N SER A 96 -6.09 -28.43 9.28
CA SER A 96 -5.58 -28.43 7.90
C SER A 96 -5.90 -27.11 7.21
N TYR A 97 -5.04 -26.74 6.24
CA TYR A 97 -5.22 -25.52 5.46
C TYR A 97 -6.54 -25.59 4.66
N PRO A 98 -7.48 -24.65 4.84
CA PRO A 98 -8.81 -24.70 4.21
C PRO A 98 -8.82 -24.33 2.71
N SER A 99 -7.91 -24.90 1.92
CA SER A 99 -7.67 -24.51 0.51
C SER A 99 -8.91 -24.52 -0.39
N SER A 100 -9.89 -25.39 -0.13
CA SER A 100 -11.16 -25.45 -0.87
C SER A 100 -12.05 -24.22 -0.70
N TYR A 101 -11.77 -23.37 0.30
CA TYR A 101 -12.54 -22.18 0.64
C TYR A 101 -11.85 -20.88 0.25
N LEU A 102 -10.75 -20.95 -0.51
CA LEU A 102 -10.06 -19.77 -1.02
C LEU A 102 -11.01 -18.87 -1.82
N GLY A 103 -11.00 -17.57 -1.51
CA GLY A 103 -11.87 -16.57 -2.11
C GLY A 103 -13.29 -16.51 -1.55
N ASN A 104 -13.60 -17.26 -0.49
CA ASN A 104 -14.90 -17.23 0.17
C ASN A 104 -14.82 -16.51 1.53
N GLU A 105 -15.37 -15.30 1.61
CA GLU A 105 -15.36 -14.48 2.83
C GLU A 105 -16.02 -15.12 4.05
N SER A 106 -16.98 -16.03 3.86
CA SER A 106 -17.61 -16.72 5.00
C SER A 106 -16.61 -17.54 5.81
N TYR A 107 -15.49 -17.95 5.21
CA TYR A 107 -14.43 -18.73 5.87
C TYR A 107 -13.28 -17.87 6.41
N TYR A 108 -13.38 -16.54 6.39
CA TYR A 108 -12.42 -15.66 7.04
C TYR A 108 -12.08 -16.08 8.49
N PRO A 109 -13.06 -16.34 9.39
CA PRO A 109 -12.73 -16.70 10.77
C PRO A 109 -12.00 -18.04 10.88
N ASP A 110 -12.25 -18.99 9.97
CA ASP A 110 -11.53 -20.27 9.90
C ASP A 110 -10.08 -20.08 9.47
N PHE A 111 -9.83 -19.26 8.43
CA PHE A 111 -8.47 -18.92 8.02
C PHE A 111 -7.73 -18.14 9.12
N LEU A 112 -8.39 -17.19 9.78
CA LEU A 112 -7.80 -16.45 10.89
C LEU A 112 -7.39 -17.41 12.01
N ARG A 113 -8.31 -18.27 12.46
CA ARG A 113 -8.02 -19.26 13.51
C ARG A 113 -6.89 -20.22 13.11
N PHE A 114 -6.89 -20.67 11.85
CA PHE A 114 -5.83 -21.51 11.30
C PHE A 114 -4.46 -20.83 11.40
N PHE A 115 -4.30 -19.62 10.85
CA PHE A 115 -3.01 -18.92 10.88
C PHE A 115 -2.58 -18.53 12.30
N GLN A 116 -3.53 -18.20 13.19
CA GLN A 116 -3.21 -17.96 14.59
C GLN A 116 -2.61 -19.21 15.25
N HIS A 117 -3.17 -20.40 15.01
CA HIS A 117 -2.60 -21.66 15.51
C HIS A 117 -1.23 -21.97 14.88
N GLN A 118 -1.09 -21.83 13.55
CA GLN A 118 0.18 -22.09 12.87
C GLN A 118 1.31 -21.20 13.42
N ILE A 119 1.04 -19.91 13.63
CA ILE A 119 2.01 -18.98 14.20
C ILE A 119 2.29 -19.35 15.66
N SER A 120 1.27 -19.74 16.43
CA SER A 120 1.44 -20.14 17.83
C SER A 120 2.28 -21.42 18.01
N SER A 121 2.20 -22.36 17.07
CA SER A 121 3.00 -23.59 17.09
C SER A 121 4.40 -23.42 16.50
N SER A 122 4.66 -22.30 15.81
CA SER A 122 5.93 -22.04 15.14
C SER A 122 6.37 -20.59 15.33
N SER A 123 6.29 -19.75 14.29
CA SER A 123 6.57 -18.32 14.32
C SER A 123 5.96 -17.64 13.09
N PRO A 124 5.80 -16.30 13.10
CA PRO A 124 5.40 -15.57 11.90
C PRO A 124 6.34 -15.83 10.71
N ALA A 125 7.65 -15.92 10.95
CA ALA A 125 8.64 -16.16 9.92
C ALA A 125 8.47 -17.52 9.23
N ALA A 126 8.24 -18.59 10.01
CA ALA A 126 8.00 -19.93 9.48
C ALA A 126 6.72 -19.97 8.63
N VAL A 127 5.63 -19.37 9.12
CA VAL A 127 4.34 -19.33 8.41
C VAL A 127 4.44 -18.52 7.12
N LEU A 128 5.08 -17.35 7.13
CA LEU A 128 5.29 -16.58 5.90
C LEU A 128 6.17 -17.34 4.89
N SER A 129 7.21 -18.02 5.37
CA SER A 129 8.07 -18.86 4.51
C SER A 129 7.28 -19.99 3.85
N GLU A 130 6.44 -20.70 4.60
CA GLU A 130 5.64 -21.82 4.12
C GLU A 130 4.52 -21.38 3.18
N TYR A 131 3.73 -20.38 3.59
CA TYR A 131 2.47 -20.04 2.90
C TYR A 131 2.60 -18.93 1.87
N LEU A 132 3.73 -18.20 1.81
CA LEU A 132 3.94 -17.16 0.78
C LEU A 132 5.21 -17.40 -0.05
N PHE A 133 6.28 -17.93 0.55
CA PHE A 133 7.60 -17.93 -0.11
C PHE A 133 8.05 -19.30 -0.63
N ALA A 134 7.36 -20.39 -0.24
CA ALA A 134 7.76 -21.76 -0.57
C ALA A 134 7.63 -22.15 -2.05
N ARG A 135 7.02 -21.31 -2.90
CA ARG A 135 6.79 -21.55 -4.34
C ARG A 135 5.97 -22.82 -4.63
N THR A 136 5.26 -23.36 -3.64
CA THR A 136 4.28 -24.43 -3.83
C THR A 136 3.02 -23.86 -4.50
N PRO A 137 2.18 -24.67 -5.17
CA PRO A 137 0.92 -24.18 -5.74
C PRO A 137 0.03 -23.45 -4.72
N GLN A 138 0.05 -23.89 -3.47
CA GLN A 138 -0.67 -23.27 -2.36
C GLN A 138 -0.07 -21.91 -2.00
N ALA A 139 1.26 -21.83 -1.88
CA ALA A 139 1.94 -20.58 -1.57
C ALA A 139 1.77 -19.54 -2.68
N GLU A 140 1.86 -19.95 -3.95
CA GLU A 140 1.61 -19.07 -5.09
C GLU A 140 0.16 -18.55 -5.10
N ALA A 141 -0.82 -19.43 -4.84
CA ALA A 141 -2.23 -19.03 -4.81
C ALA A 141 -2.53 -18.00 -3.71
N LEU A 142 -1.88 -18.11 -2.54
CA LEU A 142 -2.02 -17.13 -1.46
C LEU A 142 -1.22 -15.85 -1.75
N LEU A 143 -0.01 -15.98 -2.30
CA LEU A 143 0.83 -14.84 -2.67
C LEU A 143 0.15 -13.93 -3.70
N VAL A 144 -0.48 -14.49 -4.74
CA VAL A 144 -1.27 -13.70 -5.70
C VAL A 144 -2.37 -12.90 -4.99
N ARG A 145 -3.03 -13.51 -4.01
CA ARG A 145 -4.09 -12.87 -3.23
C ARG A 145 -3.58 -11.77 -2.29
N MET A 146 -2.29 -11.79 -1.91
CA MET A 146 -1.68 -10.67 -1.20
C MET A 146 -1.74 -9.36 -1.99
N PHE A 147 -1.69 -9.45 -3.33
CA PHE A 147 -1.75 -8.30 -4.24
C PHE A 147 -3.18 -7.95 -4.71
N SER A 148 -4.20 -8.64 -4.19
CA SER A 148 -5.61 -8.39 -4.53
C SER A 148 -6.22 -7.27 -3.69
N GLY A 149 -7.44 -6.86 -4.06
CA GLY A 149 -8.25 -5.93 -3.24
C GLY A 149 -7.59 -4.57 -2.99
N PHE A 150 -6.93 -3.99 -4.00
CA PHE A 150 -6.14 -2.76 -3.85
C PHE A 150 -5.00 -2.88 -2.82
N LEU A 151 -4.34 -4.05 -2.81
CA LEU A 151 -3.20 -4.36 -1.93
C LEU A 151 -3.54 -4.40 -0.43
N HIS A 152 -4.80 -4.45 -0.03
CA HIS A 152 -5.15 -4.43 1.40
C HIS A 152 -4.55 -5.58 2.22
N PRO A 153 -4.48 -6.84 1.73
CA PRO A 153 -3.78 -7.88 2.48
C PRO A 153 -2.29 -7.57 2.67
N LEU A 154 -1.65 -6.99 1.66
CA LEU A 154 -0.26 -6.53 1.76
C LEU A 154 -0.12 -5.35 2.73
N ILE A 155 -1.07 -4.41 2.73
CA ILE A 155 -1.13 -3.30 3.70
C ILE A 155 -1.34 -3.86 5.10
N GLN A 156 -2.23 -4.82 5.32
CA GLN A 156 -2.41 -5.44 6.64
C GLN A 156 -1.11 -6.13 7.09
N LEU A 157 -0.44 -6.87 6.18
CA LEU A 157 0.82 -7.54 6.47
C LEU A 157 1.94 -6.54 6.82
N LEU A 158 2.00 -5.39 6.14
CA LEU A 158 2.91 -4.29 6.48
C LEU A 158 2.84 -3.98 7.98
N TYR A 159 1.65 -3.67 8.48
CA TYR A 159 1.51 -3.26 9.87
C TYR A 159 1.76 -4.42 10.86
N GLY A 160 1.44 -5.66 10.48
CA GLY A 160 1.78 -6.83 11.29
C GLY A 160 3.29 -7.06 11.40
N VAL A 161 4.01 -6.93 10.29
CA VAL A 161 5.48 -7.10 10.24
C VAL A 161 6.20 -5.93 10.89
N GLU A 162 5.83 -4.71 10.52
CA GLU A 162 6.50 -3.48 10.98
C GLU A 162 6.41 -3.30 12.50
N PHE A 163 5.26 -3.62 13.10
CA PHE A 163 5.03 -3.47 14.54
C PHE A 163 5.23 -4.77 15.32
N ASN A 164 5.68 -5.84 14.64
CA ASN A 164 5.88 -7.16 15.22
C ASN A 164 4.63 -7.67 15.98
N GLN A 165 3.47 -7.63 15.32
CA GLN A 165 2.18 -8.05 15.86
C GLN A 165 1.71 -9.35 15.17
N PRO A 166 1.93 -10.53 15.77
CA PRO A 166 1.60 -11.81 15.15
C PRO A 166 0.09 -11.98 14.86
N ALA A 167 -0.79 -11.36 15.66
CA ALA A 167 -2.22 -11.35 15.40
C ALA A 167 -2.56 -10.67 14.06
N ILE A 168 -1.94 -9.51 13.78
CA ILE A 168 -2.15 -8.76 12.53
C ILE A 168 -1.56 -9.50 11.32
N VAL A 169 -0.44 -10.22 11.52
CA VAL A 169 0.08 -11.14 10.48
C VAL A 169 -0.94 -12.23 10.14
N ALA A 170 -1.60 -12.82 11.15
CA ALA A 170 -2.66 -13.81 10.91
C ALA A 170 -3.87 -13.21 10.18
N GLU A 171 -4.30 -12.00 10.58
CA GLU A 171 -5.37 -11.26 9.88
C GLU A 171 -5.03 -11.02 8.40
N ALA A 172 -3.80 -10.60 8.10
CA ALA A 172 -3.36 -10.35 6.73
C ALA A 172 -3.42 -11.60 5.85
N LEU A 173 -2.93 -12.73 6.37
CA LEU A 173 -2.96 -14.02 5.65
C LEU A 173 -4.39 -14.53 5.46
N ALA A 174 -5.24 -14.37 6.48
CA ALA A 174 -6.66 -14.71 6.39
C ALA A 174 -7.42 -13.80 5.40
N GLN A 175 -7.11 -12.50 5.39
CA GLN A 175 -7.67 -11.54 4.44
C GLN A 175 -7.29 -11.91 3.00
N ALA A 176 -6.03 -12.27 2.77
CA ALA A 176 -5.59 -12.77 1.47
C ALA A 176 -6.36 -14.04 1.09
N ALA A 177 -6.47 -15.02 1.99
CA ALA A 177 -7.14 -16.29 1.71
C ALA A 177 -8.60 -16.11 1.25
N VAL A 178 -9.31 -15.10 1.73
CA VAL A 178 -10.70 -14.81 1.32
C VAL A 178 -10.84 -13.85 0.13
N HIS A 179 -9.74 -13.31 -0.40
CA HIS A 179 -9.78 -12.56 -1.65
C HIS A 179 -9.87 -13.48 -2.87
N SER A 180 -10.63 -13.04 -3.87
CA SER A 180 -10.59 -13.62 -5.21
C SER A 180 -9.35 -13.11 -5.95
N ASP A 181 -8.70 -14.01 -6.68
CA ASP A 181 -7.56 -13.72 -7.57
C ASP A 181 -7.93 -12.73 -8.70
N ARG A 182 -9.14 -12.84 -9.25
CA ARG A 182 -9.68 -11.96 -10.32
C ARG A 182 -8.76 -11.79 -11.56
N GLY A 183 -7.91 -12.77 -11.86
CA GLY A 183 -7.01 -12.77 -13.02
C GLY A 183 -5.66 -12.09 -12.78
N LEU A 184 -5.36 -11.73 -11.52
CA LEU A 184 -4.04 -11.20 -11.15
C LEU A 184 -2.95 -12.26 -11.22
N GLY A 185 -3.28 -13.53 -10.96
CA GLY A 185 -2.36 -14.66 -11.07
C GLY A 185 -1.84 -14.82 -12.49
N ASP A 186 -2.73 -14.82 -13.48
CA ASP A 186 -2.36 -14.89 -14.90
C ASP A 186 -1.44 -13.73 -15.30
N PHE A 187 -1.72 -12.52 -14.79
CA PHE A 187 -0.89 -11.35 -15.05
C PHE A 187 0.49 -11.42 -14.38
N LEU A 188 0.55 -11.65 -13.06
CA LEU A 188 1.79 -11.60 -12.28
C LEU A 188 2.73 -12.74 -12.62
N LEU A 189 2.20 -13.97 -12.72
CA LEU A 189 2.96 -15.15 -13.12
C LEU A 189 3.31 -15.10 -14.61
N GLY A 190 2.40 -14.60 -15.46
CA GLY A 190 2.67 -14.38 -16.88
C GLY A 190 3.80 -13.38 -17.11
N ALA A 191 3.78 -12.26 -16.40
CA ALA A 191 4.84 -11.26 -16.45
C ALA A 191 6.16 -11.78 -15.87
N GLU A 192 6.13 -12.60 -14.81
CA GLU A 192 7.34 -13.26 -14.28
C GLU A 192 7.98 -14.18 -15.34
N LYS A 193 7.16 -15.00 -16.01
CA LYS A 193 7.61 -15.89 -17.08
C LYS A 193 8.14 -15.13 -18.29
N GLU A 194 7.44 -14.07 -18.71
CA GLU A 194 7.89 -13.19 -19.80
C GLU A 194 9.24 -12.58 -19.47
N ALA A 195 9.39 -12.13 -18.22
CA ALA A 195 10.64 -11.62 -17.72
C ALA A 195 11.70 -12.73 -17.85
N GLU A 196 11.55 -13.88 -17.20
CA GLU A 196 12.50 -15.01 -17.29
C GLU A 196 12.94 -15.38 -18.72
N ALA A 197 12.02 -15.31 -19.70
CA ALA A 197 12.32 -15.57 -21.11
C ALA A 197 13.17 -14.47 -21.78
N GLY A 198 13.08 -13.23 -21.30
CA GLY A 198 13.79 -12.06 -21.83
C GLY A 198 15.28 -11.97 -21.48
N GLY A 199 15.84 -12.94 -20.75
CA GLY A 199 17.26 -13.00 -20.40
C GLY A 199 17.70 -11.98 -19.33
N GLU A 200 19.02 -11.73 -19.27
CA GLU A 200 19.60 -10.69 -18.42
C GLU A 200 19.17 -9.31 -18.93
N GLY A 201 18.23 -8.71 -18.21
CA GLY A 201 17.79 -7.34 -18.38
C GLY A 201 17.67 -6.72 -16.99
N GLY A 202 18.00 -5.44 -16.91
CA GLY A 202 18.00 -4.66 -15.68
C GLY A 202 18.60 -3.30 -16.01
N GLY A 203 17.84 -2.23 -15.86
CA GLY A 203 18.32 -0.91 -16.27
C GLY A 203 17.21 0.12 -16.35
N GLU A 204 16.04 -0.27 -16.83
CA GLU A 204 14.93 0.67 -16.96
C GLU A 204 14.45 1.16 -15.59
N THR A 205 14.19 2.44 -15.56
CA THR A 205 13.64 3.13 -14.40
C THR A 205 12.14 2.91 -14.29
N MET A 206 11.57 3.13 -13.11
CA MET A 206 10.11 3.17 -12.97
C MET A 206 9.49 4.24 -13.88
N GLY A 207 10.12 5.41 -14.01
CA GLY A 207 9.69 6.47 -14.91
C GLY A 207 9.58 6.02 -16.37
N GLU A 208 10.63 5.42 -16.91
CA GLU A 208 10.65 4.90 -18.28
C GLU A 208 9.58 3.81 -18.52
N LEU A 209 9.30 2.98 -17.51
CA LEU A 209 8.25 1.96 -17.59
C LEU A 209 6.85 2.58 -17.61
N TYR A 210 6.57 3.62 -16.81
CA TYR A 210 5.31 4.35 -16.90
C TYR A 210 5.15 5.07 -18.24
N ASP A 211 6.23 5.65 -18.78
CA ASP A 211 6.25 6.24 -20.12
C ASP A 211 5.97 5.20 -21.20
N ALA A 212 6.53 3.99 -21.08
CA ALA A 212 6.22 2.89 -21.99
C ALA A 212 4.74 2.47 -21.94
N VAL A 213 4.14 2.39 -20.74
CA VAL A 213 2.70 2.11 -20.58
C VAL A 213 1.84 3.20 -21.21
N ARG A 214 2.17 4.48 -21.00
CA ARG A 214 1.41 5.61 -21.56
C ARG A 214 1.62 5.77 -23.07
N GLY A 215 2.81 5.43 -23.57
CA GLY A 215 3.19 5.50 -24.97
C GLY A 215 2.53 4.42 -25.84
N ASP A 216 2.18 3.28 -25.25
CA ASP A 216 1.41 2.23 -25.93
C ASP A 216 -0.07 2.64 -26.05
N GLY A 217 -0.51 2.90 -27.29
CA GLY A 217 -1.87 3.35 -27.56
C GLY A 217 -2.96 2.36 -27.14
N LYS A 218 -2.66 1.05 -27.12
CA LYS A 218 -3.61 0.02 -26.72
C LYS A 218 -3.74 -0.01 -25.19
N LEU A 219 -2.63 0.06 -24.46
CA LEU A 219 -2.65 0.18 -22.98
C LEU A 219 -3.33 1.48 -22.54
N ARG A 220 -2.94 2.62 -23.14
CA ARG A 220 -3.53 3.93 -22.83
C ARG A 220 -5.05 3.97 -23.07
N GLY A 221 -5.54 3.28 -24.10
CA GLY A 221 -6.96 3.20 -24.42
C GLY A 221 -7.71 2.00 -23.80
N ALA A 222 -7.02 1.15 -23.03
CA ALA A 222 -7.59 -0.10 -22.55
C ALA A 222 -8.66 0.14 -21.49
N ALA A 223 -8.37 0.90 -20.44
CA ALA A 223 -9.36 1.26 -19.42
C ALA A 223 -10.33 2.31 -19.94
N ARG A 224 -11.61 2.18 -19.60
CA ARG A 224 -12.69 3.11 -19.98
C ARG A 224 -13.46 3.56 -18.75
N TRP A 225 -14.02 4.76 -18.81
CA TRP A 225 -14.79 5.33 -17.69
C TRP A 225 -15.90 4.40 -17.21
N GLY A 226 -16.66 3.79 -18.13
CA GLY A 226 -17.78 2.90 -17.85
C GLY A 226 -17.43 1.49 -17.37
N ASP A 227 -16.16 1.09 -17.30
CA ASP A 227 -15.79 -0.22 -16.75
C ASP A 227 -16.05 -0.23 -15.23
N GLY A 228 -16.70 -1.30 -14.75
CA GLY A 228 -16.90 -1.53 -13.32
C GLY A 228 -15.59 -1.85 -12.62
N ASP A 229 -14.76 -2.70 -13.26
CA ASP A 229 -13.40 -3.01 -12.84
C ASP A 229 -12.40 -2.67 -13.96
N LYS A 230 -11.78 -1.49 -13.88
CA LYS A 230 -10.85 -0.97 -14.90
C LYS A 230 -9.59 -1.81 -15.06
N VAL A 231 -9.24 -2.66 -14.09
CA VAL A 231 -8.12 -3.61 -14.21
C VAL A 231 -8.59 -4.80 -15.02
N ARG A 232 -9.63 -5.50 -14.55
CA ARG A 232 -10.07 -6.77 -15.14
C ARG A 232 -10.78 -6.57 -16.49
N GLU A 233 -11.78 -5.71 -16.54
CA GLU A 233 -12.58 -5.47 -17.75
C GLU A 233 -11.83 -4.56 -18.73
N GLY A 234 -11.03 -3.64 -18.18
CA GLY A 234 -10.20 -2.70 -18.93
C GLY A 234 -8.88 -3.31 -19.38
N VAL A 235 -7.82 -3.07 -18.61
CA VAL A 235 -6.43 -3.36 -19.02
C VAL A 235 -6.22 -4.85 -19.32
N LEU A 236 -6.51 -5.75 -18.39
CA LEU A 236 -6.27 -7.18 -18.58
C LEU A 236 -7.21 -7.77 -19.65
N GLY A 237 -8.48 -7.35 -19.67
CA GLY A 237 -9.47 -7.83 -20.63
C GLY A 237 -9.23 -7.37 -22.07
N ARG A 238 -8.62 -6.20 -22.30
CA ARG A 238 -8.47 -5.62 -23.64
C ARG A 238 -7.02 -5.50 -24.11
N ALA A 239 -6.05 -5.44 -23.20
CA ALA A 239 -4.64 -5.23 -23.47
C ALA A 239 -3.72 -6.08 -22.56
N GLY A 240 -4.20 -7.22 -22.07
CA GLY A 240 -3.46 -8.07 -21.12
C GLY A 240 -2.11 -8.54 -21.66
N ALA A 241 -2.03 -8.90 -22.94
CA ALA A 241 -0.77 -9.33 -23.55
C ALA A 241 0.27 -8.20 -23.64
N GLU A 242 -0.16 -7.00 -24.01
CA GLU A 242 0.68 -5.80 -24.02
C GLU A 242 1.13 -5.43 -22.61
N MET A 243 0.24 -5.57 -21.62
CA MET A 243 0.55 -5.27 -20.24
C MET A 243 1.58 -6.26 -19.68
N VAL A 244 1.45 -7.56 -19.99
CA VAL A 244 2.44 -8.59 -19.63
C VAL A 244 3.80 -8.29 -20.26
N LYS A 245 3.86 -7.86 -21.53
CA LYS A 245 5.12 -7.49 -22.18
C LYS A 245 5.83 -6.32 -21.50
N VAL A 246 5.10 -5.27 -21.13
CA VAL A 246 5.71 -4.14 -20.42
C VAL A 246 6.11 -4.54 -18.99
N ALA A 247 5.23 -5.25 -18.28
CA ALA A 247 5.49 -5.75 -16.93
C ALA A 247 6.66 -6.76 -16.86
N GLY A 248 6.90 -7.52 -17.92
CA GLY A 248 8.01 -8.46 -18.06
C GLY A 248 9.39 -7.77 -18.13
N ARG A 249 9.43 -6.47 -18.42
CA ARG A 249 10.68 -5.67 -18.38
C ARG A 249 11.08 -5.27 -16.97
N VAL A 250 10.19 -5.43 -15.99
CA VAL A 250 10.49 -5.15 -14.57
C VAL A 250 11.48 -6.17 -14.03
N ARG A 251 12.60 -5.66 -13.54
CA ARG A 251 13.76 -6.42 -13.05
C ARG A 251 14.36 -5.81 -11.80
N VAL A 252 14.69 -6.63 -10.81
CA VAL A 252 15.35 -6.19 -9.58
C VAL A 252 16.60 -7.03 -9.33
N GLY A 253 17.76 -6.35 -9.28
CA GLY A 253 19.03 -6.98 -8.91
C GLY A 253 19.05 -7.42 -7.44
N VAL A 254 19.66 -8.57 -7.18
CA VAL A 254 19.81 -9.13 -5.82
C VAL A 254 21.14 -8.75 -5.16
N GLY A 255 22.00 -8.01 -5.86
CA GLY A 255 23.26 -7.51 -5.32
C GLY A 255 23.04 -6.58 -4.13
N GLU A 256 24.04 -6.47 -3.25
CA GLU A 256 24.00 -5.52 -2.12
C GLU A 256 23.89 -4.08 -2.64
N GLY A 257 22.96 -3.31 -2.08
CA GLY A 257 22.66 -1.94 -2.54
C GLY A 257 21.74 -1.89 -3.77
N GLU A 258 21.75 -2.88 -4.66
CA GLU A 258 20.84 -2.93 -5.81
C GLU A 258 19.38 -3.09 -5.38
N LEU A 259 19.09 -4.09 -4.54
CA LEU A 259 17.73 -4.32 -4.04
C LEU A 259 17.21 -3.11 -3.26
N GLU A 260 18.06 -2.56 -2.38
CA GLU A 260 17.70 -1.42 -1.55
C GLU A 260 17.46 -0.15 -2.38
N GLY A 261 18.30 0.10 -3.39
CA GLY A 261 18.13 1.22 -4.33
C GLY A 261 16.87 1.06 -5.19
N ARG A 262 16.56 -0.16 -5.65
CA ARG A 262 15.32 -0.46 -6.38
C ARG A 262 14.08 -0.34 -5.49
N THR A 263 14.18 -0.67 -4.19
CA THR A 263 13.09 -0.44 -3.24
C THR A 263 12.82 1.05 -3.10
N ALA A 264 13.86 1.88 -2.96
CA ALA A 264 13.71 3.34 -2.90
C ALA A 264 13.11 3.90 -4.19
N GLU A 265 13.56 3.43 -5.37
CA GLU A 265 13.02 3.82 -6.67
C GLU A 265 11.54 3.47 -6.84
N MET A 266 11.13 2.25 -6.45
CA MET A 266 9.71 1.85 -6.50
C MET A 266 8.86 2.75 -5.60
N PHE A 267 9.35 3.03 -4.39
CA PHE A 267 8.60 3.83 -3.42
C PHE A 267 8.47 5.28 -3.90
N ASP A 268 9.59 5.88 -4.32
CA ASP A 268 9.61 7.22 -4.91
C ASP A 268 8.69 7.29 -6.14
N GLY A 269 8.77 6.33 -7.06
CA GLY A 269 7.93 6.27 -8.24
C GLY A 269 6.43 6.19 -7.90
N ALA A 270 6.05 5.43 -6.86
CA ALA A 270 4.66 5.38 -6.41
C ALA A 270 4.18 6.75 -5.89
N VAL A 271 5.00 7.46 -5.11
CA VAL A 271 4.66 8.80 -4.61
C VAL A 271 4.63 9.81 -5.76
N GLY A 272 5.64 9.80 -6.64
CA GLY A 272 5.76 10.69 -7.79
C GLY A 272 4.57 10.57 -8.74
N VAL A 273 4.16 9.34 -9.07
CA VAL A 273 2.96 9.10 -9.89
C VAL A 273 1.70 9.62 -9.21
N ALA A 274 1.51 9.34 -7.92
CA ALA A 274 0.34 9.81 -7.20
C ALA A 274 0.28 11.34 -7.12
N ALA A 275 1.41 12.01 -6.85
CA ALA A 275 1.51 13.46 -6.76
C ALA A 275 1.31 14.14 -8.12
N ALA A 276 1.92 13.63 -9.18
CA ALA A 276 1.74 14.18 -10.52
C ALA A 276 0.30 13.97 -11.04
N ALA A 277 -0.28 12.80 -10.80
CA ALA A 277 -1.68 12.51 -11.14
C ALA A 277 -2.65 13.47 -10.41
N ALA A 278 -2.35 13.83 -9.15
CA ALA A 278 -3.16 14.76 -8.37
C ALA A 278 -3.24 16.18 -8.96
N LEU A 279 -2.31 16.53 -9.85
CA LEU A 279 -2.22 17.85 -10.51
C LEU A 279 -2.64 17.81 -11.99
N THR A 280 -3.17 16.68 -12.49
CA THR A 280 -3.47 16.50 -13.92
C THR A 280 -4.52 17.50 -14.42
N SER A 281 -5.60 17.74 -13.65
CA SER A 281 -6.71 18.63 -14.06
C SER A 281 -6.50 20.10 -13.74
N VAL A 282 -5.40 20.49 -13.09
CA VAL A 282 -5.17 21.89 -12.68
C VAL A 282 -5.08 22.83 -13.88
N ARG A 283 -4.64 22.33 -15.05
CA ARG A 283 -4.69 23.09 -16.32
C ARG A 283 -6.12 23.51 -16.72
N GLY A 284 -7.13 22.78 -16.28
CA GLY A 284 -8.55 23.09 -16.48
C GLY A 284 -9.15 23.97 -15.40
N GLY A 285 -8.34 24.54 -14.49
CA GLY A 285 -8.79 25.39 -13.38
C GLY A 285 -9.20 24.63 -12.11
N ARG A 286 -9.26 23.30 -12.15
CA ARG A 286 -9.72 22.47 -11.03
C ARG A 286 -8.67 22.31 -9.92
N GLY A 287 -9.13 22.20 -8.67
CA GLY A 287 -8.28 21.94 -7.50
C GLY A 287 -7.52 20.61 -7.59
N ALA A 288 -6.39 20.54 -6.88
CA ALA A 288 -5.59 19.33 -6.80
C ALA A 288 -6.27 18.25 -5.94
N LYS A 289 -6.33 17.01 -6.42
CA LYS A 289 -6.92 15.88 -5.70
C LYS A 289 -6.21 14.57 -6.01
N PHE A 290 -5.77 13.86 -4.97
CA PHE A 290 -5.17 12.53 -5.15
C PHE A 290 -6.18 11.49 -5.65
N ASP A 291 -5.67 10.55 -6.45
CA ASP A 291 -6.45 9.41 -6.94
C ASP A 291 -6.56 8.32 -5.86
N PHE A 292 -7.80 7.96 -5.51
CA PHE A 292 -8.09 6.96 -4.48
C PHE A 292 -7.36 5.63 -4.70
N PHE A 293 -7.16 5.17 -5.94
CA PHE A 293 -6.52 3.89 -6.21
C PHE A 293 -5.00 4.01 -6.17
N LEU A 294 -4.42 5.09 -6.71
CA LEU A 294 -2.96 5.27 -6.71
C LEU A 294 -2.40 5.44 -5.30
N ILE A 295 -3.13 6.08 -4.37
CA ILE A 295 -2.69 6.22 -2.98
C ILE A 295 -2.56 4.86 -2.26
N HIS A 296 -3.27 3.81 -2.69
CA HIS A 296 -3.11 2.47 -2.09
C HIS A 296 -1.71 1.91 -2.39
N HIS A 297 -1.17 2.21 -3.57
CA HIS A 297 0.17 1.78 -3.95
C HIS A 297 1.26 2.52 -3.18
N VAL A 298 1.01 3.78 -2.81
CA VAL A 298 1.86 4.54 -1.88
C VAL A 298 1.77 3.95 -0.48
N ASN A 299 0.55 3.72 0.02
CA ASN A 299 0.30 3.20 1.37
C ASN A 299 0.85 1.78 1.59
N ALA A 300 0.95 0.97 0.53
CA ALA A 300 1.53 -0.37 0.59
C ALA A 300 3.06 -0.40 0.49
N ALA A 301 3.68 0.63 -0.11
CA ALA A 301 5.12 0.64 -0.40
C ALA A 301 6.05 0.53 0.83
N PRO A 302 5.72 1.01 2.05
CA PRO A 302 6.57 0.84 3.23
C PRO A 302 6.90 -0.63 3.56
N ILE A 303 6.07 -1.60 3.12
CA ILE A 303 6.32 -3.02 3.42
C ILE A 303 7.67 -3.49 2.90
N PHE A 304 8.12 -2.95 1.77
CA PHE A 304 9.36 -3.39 1.13
C PHE A 304 10.58 -2.93 1.93
N LEU A 305 10.49 -1.82 2.65
CA LEU A 305 11.51 -1.42 3.63
C LEU A 305 11.52 -2.34 4.86
N ALA A 306 10.33 -2.70 5.36
CA ALA A 306 10.19 -3.60 6.51
C ALA A 306 10.71 -5.01 6.18
N LEU A 307 10.35 -5.57 5.02
CA LEU A 307 10.85 -6.87 4.55
C LEU A 307 12.35 -6.86 4.31
N ASN A 308 12.91 -5.77 3.77
CA ASN A 308 14.36 -5.66 3.55
C ASN A 308 15.16 -5.81 4.85
N LYS A 309 14.63 -5.36 5.99
CA LYS A 309 15.26 -5.51 7.32
C LYS A 309 15.20 -6.95 7.89
N LEU A 310 14.41 -7.84 7.31
CA LEU A 310 14.28 -9.22 7.79
C LEU A 310 15.33 -10.13 7.14
N GLU A 311 16.35 -10.52 7.90
CA GLU A 311 17.49 -11.32 7.40
C GLU A 311 17.11 -12.73 6.95
N TRP A 312 16.07 -13.31 7.56
CA TRP A 312 15.60 -14.66 7.24
C TRP A 312 14.90 -14.78 5.89
N ILE A 313 14.50 -13.65 5.27
CA ILE A 313 13.93 -13.64 3.92
C ILE A 313 15.07 -13.58 2.90
N PRO A 314 15.21 -14.56 2.00
CA PRO A 314 16.24 -14.52 0.96
C PRO A 314 16.12 -13.27 0.08
N ARG A 315 17.25 -12.69 -0.34
CA ARG A 315 17.27 -11.50 -1.23
C ARG A 315 16.50 -11.75 -2.54
N ALA A 316 16.59 -12.96 -3.10
CA ALA A 316 15.81 -13.34 -4.29
C ALA A 316 14.29 -13.28 -4.05
N THR A 317 13.81 -13.69 -2.88
CA THR A 317 12.40 -13.57 -2.49
C THR A 317 12.00 -12.10 -2.36
N LYS A 318 12.82 -11.27 -1.70
CA LYS A 318 12.59 -9.82 -1.59
C LYS A 318 12.51 -9.16 -2.96
N ALA A 319 13.44 -9.48 -3.86
CA ALA A 319 13.46 -8.97 -5.23
C ALA A 319 12.20 -9.37 -5.99
N ARG A 320 11.78 -10.64 -5.93
CA ARG A 320 10.53 -11.10 -6.57
C ARG A 320 9.29 -10.33 -6.08
N LEU A 321 9.16 -10.15 -4.76
CA LEU A 321 8.05 -9.39 -4.18
C LEU A 321 8.06 -7.93 -4.67
N LEU A 322 9.25 -7.32 -4.74
CA LEU A 322 9.41 -5.96 -5.24
C LEU A 322 9.05 -5.85 -6.73
N GLU A 323 9.48 -6.81 -7.56
CA GLU A 323 9.08 -6.87 -8.97
C GLU A 323 7.56 -6.96 -9.12
N TRP A 324 6.89 -7.83 -8.34
CA TRP A 324 5.43 -7.94 -8.36
C TRP A 324 4.74 -6.64 -7.98
N LYS A 325 5.27 -5.91 -7.00
CA LYS A 325 4.77 -4.57 -6.64
C LYS A 325 4.93 -3.58 -7.80
N MET A 326 6.11 -3.50 -8.40
CA MET A 326 6.37 -2.60 -9.54
C MET A 326 5.44 -2.94 -10.72
N ARG A 327 5.21 -4.22 -11.02
CA ARG A 327 4.25 -4.68 -12.04
C ARG A 327 2.81 -4.26 -11.71
N MET A 328 2.41 -4.35 -10.44
CA MET A 328 1.10 -3.88 -9.98
C MET A 328 0.95 -2.36 -10.11
N ASP A 329 2.01 -1.60 -9.86
CA ASP A 329 1.99 -0.14 -10.01
C ASP A 329 1.75 0.26 -11.47
N LEU A 330 2.44 -0.40 -12.41
CA LEU A 330 2.25 -0.20 -13.86
C LEU A 330 0.81 -0.55 -14.29
N LEU A 331 0.31 -1.71 -13.84
CA LEU A 331 -1.06 -2.15 -14.15
C LEU A 331 -2.10 -1.15 -13.67
N GLN A 332 -1.92 -0.60 -12.46
CA GLN A 332 -2.88 0.31 -11.87
C GLN A 332 -2.80 1.72 -12.43
N TYR A 333 -1.60 2.19 -12.80
CA TYR A 333 -1.43 3.38 -13.61
C TYR A 333 -2.18 3.28 -14.94
N ALA A 334 -2.05 2.16 -15.66
CA ALA A 334 -2.83 1.89 -16.88
C ALA A 334 -4.33 1.91 -16.61
N ALA A 335 -4.78 1.25 -15.53
CA ALA A 335 -6.18 1.17 -15.16
C ALA A 335 -6.78 2.53 -14.75
N ARG A 336 -5.95 3.52 -14.37
CA ARG A 336 -6.39 4.88 -14.08
C ARG A 336 -6.43 5.81 -15.30
N GLY A 337 -6.24 5.27 -16.50
CA GLY A 337 -6.25 6.03 -17.75
C GLY A 337 -4.91 6.69 -18.07
N CYS A 338 -3.82 6.19 -17.47
CA CYS A 338 -2.47 6.69 -17.64
C CYS A 338 -2.39 8.23 -17.47
N PRO A 339 -2.73 8.84 -16.33
CA PRO A 339 -2.66 10.30 -16.17
C PRO A 339 -1.30 10.88 -16.59
N GLU A 340 -1.26 12.11 -17.10
CA GLU A 340 0.00 12.77 -17.49
C GLU A 340 0.89 13.03 -16.26
N LEU A 341 2.13 12.56 -16.29
CA LEU A 341 3.08 12.67 -15.18
C LEU A 341 3.95 13.94 -15.30
N ASP A 342 3.33 15.11 -15.27
CA ASP A 342 4.01 16.40 -15.38
C ASP A 342 4.68 16.81 -14.05
N LEU A 343 5.89 16.28 -13.80
CA LEU A 343 6.65 16.50 -12.56
C LEU A 343 7.04 17.97 -12.34
N GLU A 344 7.12 18.78 -13.39
CA GLU A 344 7.36 20.22 -13.25
C GLU A 344 6.20 20.90 -12.52
N ARG A 345 4.95 20.41 -12.64
CA ARG A 345 3.84 20.93 -11.83
C ARG A 345 4.03 20.67 -10.35
N VAL A 346 4.53 19.49 -9.98
CA VAL A 346 4.86 19.18 -8.58
C VAL A 346 5.98 20.11 -8.11
N ARG A 347 7.00 20.31 -8.94
CA ARG A 347 8.15 21.16 -8.66
C ARG A 347 7.79 22.63 -8.48
N VAL A 348 6.77 23.15 -9.16
CA VAL A 348 6.32 24.56 -9.02
C VAL A 348 5.10 24.74 -8.12
N TYR A 349 4.49 23.66 -7.63
CA TYR A 349 3.33 23.71 -6.75
C TYR A 349 3.62 24.51 -5.47
N GLN A 350 2.67 25.36 -5.05
CA GLN A 350 2.77 26.14 -3.82
C GLN A 350 1.70 25.67 -2.84
N PRO A 351 2.07 24.86 -1.83
CA PRO A 351 1.13 24.44 -0.80
C PRO A 351 0.57 25.64 -0.01
N LYS A 352 -0.70 25.57 0.36
CA LYS A 352 -1.39 26.52 1.23
C LYS A 352 -1.04 26.27 2.70
N CYS A 353 -0.78 25.02 3.08
CA CYS A 353 -0.52 24.65 4.46
C CYS A 353 0.93 24.85 4.94
N VAL A 354 1.90 25.11 4.04
CA VAL A 354 3.33 25.24 4.37
C VAL A 354 4.05 26.22 3.45
N GLU A 355 4.91 27.07 4.03
CA GLU A 355 5.87 27.87 3.27
C GLU A 355 7.12 27.04 2.96
N VAL A 356 7.29 26.66 1.68
CA VAL A 356 8.41 25.82 1.22
C VAL A 356 9.76 26.53 1.43
N GLY A 357 10.78 25.78 1.86
CA GLY A 357 12.15 26.28 2.06
C GLY A 357 12.36 27.00 3.39
N ARG A 358 11.36 27.02 4.28
CA ARG A 358 11.46 27.59 5.64
C ARG A 358 11.99 26.61 6.68
N GLY A 359 12.30 25.36 6.29
CA GLY A 359 12.76 24.32 7.20
C GLY A 359 11.67 23.82 8.16
N VAL A 360 10.41 23.81 7.70
CA VAL A 360 9.31 23.19 8.45
C VAL A 360 9.57 21.69 8.52
N LYS A 361 9.47 21.10 9.71
CA LYS A 361 9.73 19.67 9.83
C LYS A 361 8.63 18.90 9.06
N PRO A 362 8.99 17.95 8.19
CA PRO A 362 8.03 17.14 7.45
C PRO A 362 6.91 16.52 8.30
N ILE A 363 7.24 16.07 9.52
CA ILE A 363 6.27 15.52 10.48
C ILE A 363 5.21 16.54 10.92
N ASP A 364 5.58 17.82 11.05
CA ASP A 364 4.66 18.88 11.48
C ASP A 364 3.60 19.12 10.39
N ILE A 365 3.95 18.96 9.10
CA ILE A 365 3.03 19.05 7.97
C ILE A 365 1.97 17.96 8.05
N ILE A 366 2.39 16.69 8.14
CA ILE A 366 1.45 15.55 8.10
C ILE A 366 0.67 15.39 9.42
N SER A 367 1.17 15.92 10.54
CA SER A 367 0.47 15.87 11.83
C SER A 367 -0.89 16.58 11.80
N ARG A 368 -1.11 17.49 10.84
CA ARG A 368 -2.42 18.10 10.55
C ARG A 368 -3.50 17.07 10.24
N LEU A 369 -3.11 15.90 9.74
CA LEU A 369 -4.01 14.82 9.35
C LEU A 369 -4.40 13.91 10.52
N HIS A 370 -3.85 14.12 11.74
CA HIS A 370 -4.16 13.27 12.90
C HIS A 370 -5.63 13.26 13.29
N ASP A 371 -6.31 14.40 13.12
CA ASP A 371 -7.71 14.58 13.45
C ASP A 371 -8.57 14.79 12.19
N PHE A 372 -8.02 14.49 10.99
CA PHE A 372 -8.77 14.58 9.74
C PHE A 372 -9.87 13.50 9.71
N PRO A 373 -11.14 13.84 9.43
CA PRO A 373 -12.26 12.91 9.56
C PRO A 373 -12.38 11.98 8.35
N ASP A 374 -11.47 11.01 8.23
CA ASP A 374 -11.57 9.91 7.26
C ASP A 374 -11.35 8.51 7.92
N ASP A 375 -11.35 7.48 7.07
CA ASP A 375 -11.02 6.09 7.40
C ASP A 375 -9.50 5.83 7.42
N GLY A 376 -8.69 6.89 7.51
CA GLY A 376 -7.24 6.85 7.68
C GLY A 376 -6.43 6.90 6.40
N HIS A 377 -7.03 7.06 5.22
CA HIS A 377 -6.30 7.14 3.95
C HIS A 377 -5.35 8.35 3.90
N ALA A 378 -5.78 9.50 4.42
CA ALA A 378 -5.00 10.73 4.40
C ALA A 378 -3.72 10.61 5.24
N ILE A 379 -3.82 10.23 6.51
CA ILE A 379 -2.64 10.09 7.38
C ILE A 379 -1.73 8.95 6.92
N LYS A 380 -2.28 7.85 6.37
CA LYS A 380 -1.47 6.78 5.75
C LYS A 380 -0.63 7.31 4.59
N LEU A 381 -1.23 8.15 3.73
CA LEU A 381 -0.55 8.75 2.59
C LEU A 381 0.57 9.69 3.04
N GLY A 382 0.28 10.59 4.00
CA GLY A 382 1.29 11.48 4.58
C GLY A 382 2.44 10.72 5.23
N ARG A 383 2.13 9.69 6.02
CA ARG A 383 3.13 8.81 6.65
C ARG A 383 4.00 8.10 5.62
N ALA A 384 3.39 7.50 4.60
CA ALA A 384 4.13 6.78 3.57
C ALA A 384 5.04 7.73 2.78
N ALA A 385 4.57 8.92 2.41
CA ALA A 385 5.40 9.94 1.76
C ALA A 385 6.59 10.38 2.63
N LEU A 386 6.38 10.56 3.94
CA LEU A 386 7.47 10.89 4.87
C LEU A 386 8.51 9.77 4.96
N ILE A 387 8.08 8.51 5.10
CA ILE A 387 9.00 7.36 5.11
C ILE A 387 9.77 7.29 3.79
N CYS A 388 9.10 7.58 2.66
CA CYS A 388 9.73 7.60 1.35
C CYS A 388 10.81 8.68 1.25
N GLN A 389 10.54 9.90 1.73
CA GLN A 389 11.51 10.99 1.80
C GLN A 389 12.76 10.55 2.58
N GLU A 390 12.59 9.96 3.77
CA GLU A 390 13.70 9.48 4.59
C GLU A 390 14.51 8.38 3.90
N ALA A 391 13.83 7.43 3.23
CA ALA A 391 14.49 6.37 2.48
C ALA A 391 15.28 6.92 1.28
N CYS A 392 14.71 7.84 0.52
CA CYS A 392 15.34 8.44 -0.66
C CYS A 392 16.51 9.35 -0.29
N ARG A 393 16.44 10.05 0.85
CA ARG A 393 17.52 10.92 1.36
C ARG A 393 18.85 10.19 1.46
N THR A 394 18.84 8.90 1.79
CA THR A 394 20.07 8.09 1.90
C THR A 394 20.84 7.92 0.59
N TYR A 395 20.19 8.19 -0.55
CA TYR A 395 20.78 8.08 -1.88
C TYR A 395 21.11 9.44 -2.50
N GLU A 396 20.79 10.57 -1.87
CA GLU A 396 21.03 11.90 -2.44
C GLU A 396 22.49 12.10 -2.85
N GLY A 397 22.70 12.57 -4.08
CA GLY A 397 24.05 12.79 -4.65
C GLY A 397 24.72 11.51 -5.17
N THR A 398 24.03 10.37 -5.17
CA THR A 398 24.51 9.11 -5.79
C THR A 398 23.83 8.87 -7.15
N PRO A 399 24.38 8.00 -8.02
CA PRO A 399 23.73 7.64 -9.28
C PRO A 399 22.33 7.02 -9.14
N VAL A 400 21.95 6.53 -7.95
CA VAL A 400 20.60 6.01 -7.69
C VAL A 400 19.56 7.14 -7.74
N THR A 401 19.93 8.37 -7.34
CA THR A 401 19.02 9.53 -7.39
C THR A 401 18.53 9.84 -8.81
N ASP A 402 19.29 9.49 -9.84
CA ASP A 402 18.88 9.75 -11.23
C ASP A 402 17.62 8.97 -11.63
N ARG A 403 17.34 7.87 -10.91
CA ARG A 403 16.16 7.03 -11.10
C ARG A 403 14.89 7.58 -10.44
N PHE A 404 15.02 8.55 -9.55
CA PHE A 404 13.89 9.09 -8.78
C PHE A 404 13.13 10.16 -9.57
N MET A 405 11.82 10.18 -9.40
CA MET A 405 10.90 11.22 -9.86
C MET A 405 10.91 12.45 -8.95
N ILE A 406 11.01 12.26 -7.62
CA ILE A 406 11.02 13.37 -6.66
C ILE A 406 12.46 13.62 -6.22
N LYS A 407 12.91 14.88 -6.34
CA LYS A 407 14.31 15.24 -6.06
C LYS A 407 14.40 16.48 -5.18
N GLY A 408 15.21 16.39 -4.13
CA GLY A 408 15.51 17.47 -3.20
C GLY A 408 14.40 17.75 -2.18
N GLU A 409 14.80 18.36 -1.07
CA GLU A 409 13.93 18.63 0.08
C GLU A 409 12.73 19.52 -0.28
N ASP A 410 12.93 20.57 -1.09
CA ASP A 410 11.85 21.48 -1.49
C ASP A 410 10.71 20.76 -2.24
N MET A 411 11.04 19.77 -3.07
CA MET A 411 10.02 19.02 -3.81
C MET A 411 9.27 18.07 -2.88
N TRP A 412 9.94 17.48 -1.87
CA TRP A 412 9.30 16.71 -0.82
C TRP A 412 8.37 17.55 0.06
N GLU A 413 8.79 18.75 0.47
CA GLU A 413 7.93 19.69 1.21
C GLU A 413 6.65 20.02 0.41
N ARG A 414 6.79 20.22 -0.91
CA ARG A 414 5.63 20.43 -1.80
C ARG A 414 4.71 19.23 -1.88
N VAL A 415 5.25 18.02 -1.98
CA VAL A 415 4.45 16.78 -2.01
C VAL A 415 3.69 16.59 -0.69
N LEU A 416 4.34 16.78 0.45
CA LEU A 416 3.70 16.67 1.76
C LEU A 416 2.61 17.74 1.94
N GLY A 417 2.88 18.98 1.50
CA GLY A 417 1.89 20.04 1.49
C GLY A 417 0.71 19.75 0.55
N LEU A 418 0.98 19.21 -0.65
CA LEU A 418 -0.04 18.79 -1.62
C LEU A 418 -0.97 17.72 -1.04
N ILE A 419 -0.46 16.78 -0.24
CA ILE A 419 -1.28 15.75 0.43
C ILE A 419 -2.29 16.39 1.36
N VAL A 420 -1.85 17.35 2.19
CA VAL A 420 -2.72 18.07 3.14
C VAL A 420 -3.72 18.93 2.38
N ASP A 421 -3.26 19.75 1.44
CA ASP A 421 -4.10 20.64 0.65
C ASP A 421 -5.18 19.87 -0.13
N SER A 422 -4.83 18.70 -0.68
CA SER A 422 -5.78 17.85 -1.42
C SER A 422 -6.98 17.46 -0.56
N VAL A 423 -6.77 17.03 0.68
CA VAL A 423 -7.86 16.54 1.53
C VAL A 423 -8.59 17.65 2.29
N GLU A 424 -7.91 18.77 2.56
CA GLU A 424 -8.53 19.97 3.15
C GLU A 424 -9.31 20.80 2.10
N ALA A 425 -9.02 20.64 0.81
CA ALA A 425 -9.74 21.34 -0.25
C ALA A 425 -11.22 20.91 -0.33
N PRO A 426 -12.15 21.82 -0.71
CA PRO A 426 -13.58 21.51 -0.85
C PRO A 426 -13.88 20.35 -1.81
N GLY A 427 -15.08 19.79 -1.69
CA GLY A 427 -15.56 18.68 -2.52
C GLY A 427 -15.09 17.31 -2.00
N PRO A 428 -15.10 16.28 -2.87
CA PRO A 428 -14.64 14.95 -2.50
C PRO A 428 -13.17 14.93 -2.04
N ASN A 429 -12.82 14.07 -1.09
CA ASN A 429 -11.44 13.91 -0.61
C ASN A 429 -10.51 13.35 -1.70
N TRP A 430 -11.07 12.55 -2.63
CA TRP A 430 -10.32 11.82 -3.65
C TRP A 430 -11.03 11.88 -5.00
N VAL A 431 -10.25 11.90 -6.07
CA VAL A 431 -10.75 11.52 -7.40
C VAL A 431 -10.62 10.02 -7.60
N ARG A 432 -11.38 9.49 -8.56
CA ARG A 432 -11.39 8.05 -8.87
C ARG A 432 -11.10 7.84 -10.35
N SER A 433 -9.84 7.51 -10.66
CA SER A 433 -9.28 7.38 -12.01
C SER A 433 -8.91 8.72 -12.65
N ALA A 434 -7.88 9.37 -12.09
CA ALA A 434 -7.40 10.71 -12.43
C ALA A 434 -7.04 10.94 -13.90
N GLY A 435 -6.81 9.90 -14.70
CA GLY A 435 -6.57 10.02 -16.14
C GLY A 435 -7.84 10.25 -16.97
N PHE A 436 -9.03 10.21 -16.37
CA PHE A 436 -10.31 10.46 -17.04
C PHE A 436 -10.89 11.81 -16.62
N ASP A 437 -11.34 12.64 -17.58
CA ASP A 437 -11.93 13.95 -17.32
C ASP A 437 -13.18 13.87 -16.43
N GLU A 438 -13.94 12.77 -16.53
CA GLU A 438 -15.13 12.50 -15.73
C GLU A 438 -14.83 12.36 -14.24
N ALA A 439 -13.63 11.93 -13.87
CA ALA A 439 -13.21 11.79 -12.47
C ALA A 439 -13.16 13.14 -11.73
N TRP A 440 -13.05 14.23 -12.48
CA TRP A 440 -12.81 15.56 -11.98
C TRP A 440 -14.06 16.44 -11.97
N LYS A 441 -15.22 15.94 -12.46
CA LYS A 441 -16.43 16.75 -12.68
C LYS A 441 -17.00 17.41 -11.40
N ASP A 442 -16.77 16.78 -10.25
CA ASP A 442 -17.27 17.20 -8.94
C ASP A 442 -16.18 17.95 -8.13
N ILE A 443 -15.02 18.20 -8.73
CA ILE A 443 -13.92 18.92 -8.10
C ILE A 443 -14.06 20.41 -8.40
N PRO A 444 -14.21 21.27 -7.38
CA PRO A 444 -14.30 22.71 -7.58
C PRO A 444 -13.05 23.31 -8.21
N ASP A 445 -13.20 24.49 -8.81
CA ASP A 445 -12.07 25.29 -9.30
C ASP A 445 -11.20 25.77 -8.11
N ALA A 446 -9.88 25.89 -8.37
CA ALA A 446 -8.81 26.01 -7.37
C ALA A 446 -8.63 27.40 -6.74
#